data_AF-A0A9P6B0Z6-F1
#
_entry.id   AF-A0A9P6B0Z6-F1
#
_cell.length_a   1.000
_cell.length_b   1.000
_cell.length_c   1.000
_cell.angle_alpha   90.00
_cell.angle_beta   90.00
_cell.angle_gamma   90.00
#
_symmetry.space_group_name_H-M   'P 1'
#
loop_
_entity.id
_entity.type
_entity.pdbx_description
1 polymer ?
#
loop_
_entity_poly.entity_id
_entity_poly.type
_entity_poly.pdbx_seq_one_letter_code
_entity_poly.pdbx_strand_id
1 'polypeptide(L)' 'MYFLHGSLPWKGLKAANNQQKYEHIGEKKGSMPISELCKGCPEEFGIYLN' A
#
# COMPACT_ATOMS: atom_id res chain seq x y z
N MET A 1 -2.91 7.57 -2.03
CA MET A 1 -1.70 7.27 -2.83
C MET A 1 -1.93 6.65 -4.20
N TYR A 2 -2.97 5.85 -4.45
CA TYR A 2 -3.21 5.25 -5.76
C TYR A 2 -3.16 6.24 -6.94
N PHE A 3 -3.84 7.38 -6.86
CA PHE A 3 -3.84 8.37 -7.94
C PHE A 3 -2.49 9.07 -8.12
N LEU A 4 -1.74 9.27 -7.05
CA LEU A 4 -0.43 9.95 -7.08
C LEU A 4 0.67 9.03 -7.64
N HIS A 5 0.62 7.73 -7.34
CA HIS A 5 1.62 6.75 -7.79
C HIS A 5 1.15 5.90 -8.99
N GLY A 6 -0.09 6.07 -9.45
CA GLY A 6 -0.73 5.25 -10.49
C GLY A 6 -1.03 3.79 -10.11
N SER A 7 -0.38 3.27 -9.06
CA SER A 7 -0.57 1.94 -8.52
C SER A 7 -0.29 1.91 -7.02
N LEU A 8 -0.76 0.87 -6.33
CA LEU A 8 -0.39 0.62 -4.94
C LEU A 8 0.59 -0.56 -4.88
N PRO A 9 1.52 -0.57 -3.92
CA PRO A 9 2.53 -1.62 -3.79
C PRO A 9 1.95 -3.04 -3.60
N TRP A 10 0.73 -3.14 -3.08
CA TRP A 10 -0.01 -4.39 -2.89
C TRP A 10 -1.00 -4.69 -4.03
N LYS A 11 -1.00 -3.91 -5.12
CA LYS A 11 -1.81 -4.19 -6.32
C LYS A 11 -1.09 -5.23 -7.18
N GLY A 12 -1.82 -6.26 -7.62
CA GLY A 12 -1.28 -7.27 -8.54
C GLY A 12 -0.47 -8.40 -7.89
N LEU A 13 -0.53 -8.54 -6.55
CA LEU A 13 0.06 -9.68 -5.84
C LEU A 13 -0.57 -10.99 -6.34
N LYS A 14 0.28 -11.96 -6.71
CA LYS A 14 -0.12 -13.30 -7.10
C LYS A 14 -0.30 -14.17 -5.85
N ALA A 15 -1.36 -14.96 -5.82
CA ALA A 15 -1.64 -15.95 -4.78
C ALA A 15 -2.42 -17.12 -5.39
N ALA A 16 -2.37 -18.30 -4.77
CA ALA A 16 -3.01 -19.50 -5.30
C ALA A 16 -4.55 -19.46 -5.12
N ASN A 17 -5.04 -18.76 -4.10
CA ASN A 17 -6.46 -18.56 -3.85
C ASN A 17 -6.75 -17.14 -3.32
N ASN A 18 -8.04 -16.79 -3.22
CA ASN A 18 -8.46 -15.46 -2.76
C ASN A 18 -8.09 -15.19 -1.30
N GLN A 19 -8.11 -16.20 -0.43
CA GLN A 19 -7.79 -16.03 0.99
C GLN A 19 -6.33 -15.59 1.16
N GLN A 20 -5.40 -16.34 0.56
CA GLN A 20 -3.97 -16.01 0.55
C GLN A 20 -3.69 -14.65 -0.11
N LYS A 21 -4.47 -14.29 -1.13
CA LYS A 21 -4.37 -12.96 -1.76
C LYS A 21 -4.66 -11.85 -0.76
N TYR A 22 -5.72 -11.97 0.03
CA TYR A 22 -6.06 -10.97 1.04
C TYR A 22 -5.08 -10.94 2.20
N GLU A 23 -4.60 -12.10 2.64
CA GLU A 23 -3.53 -12.21 3.65
C GLU A 23 -2.27 -11.48 3.19
N HIS A 24 -1.74 -11.78 1.99
CA HIS A 24 -0.57 -11.10 1.43
C HIS A 24 -0.78 -9.59 1.25
N ILE A 25 -1.99 -9.14 0.85
CA ILE A 25 -2.30 -7.71 0.77
C ILE A 25 -2.26 -7.07 2.17
N GLY A 26 -2.82 -7.74 3.18
CA GLY A 26 -2.83 -7.29 4.57
C GLY A 26 -1.42 -7.16 5.12
N GLU A 27 -0.60 -8.19 4.94
CA GLU A 27 0.82 -8.20 5.33
C GLU A 27 1.60 -7.07 4.63
N LYS A 28 1.38 -6.87 3.32
CA LYS A 28 2.08 -5.81 2.58
C LYS A 28 1.64 -4.41 2.99
N LYS A 29 0.38 -4.23 3.38
CA LYS A 29 -0.12 -2.97 3.96
C LYS A 29 0.46 -2.72 5.35
N GLY A 30 0.50 -3.73 6.21
CA GLY A 30 1.00 -3.60 7.59
C GLY A 30 2.52 -3.44 7.69
N SER A 31 3.27 -4.07 6.78
CA SER A 31 4.73 -3.99 6.74
C SER A 31 5.27 -2.70 6.11
N MET A 32 4.43 -1.92 5.43
CA MET A 32 4.85 -0.71 4.73
C MET A 32 4.51 0.54 5.54
N PRO A 33 5.50 1.31 6.01
CA PRO A 33 5.25 2.52 6.75
C PRO A 33 4.63 3.61 5.85
N ILE A 34 3.76 4.44 6.42
CA ILE A 34 3.07 5.53 5.70
C ILE A 34 4.08 6.53 5.11
N SER A 35 5.19 6.77 5.79
CA SER A 35 6.29 7.62 5.29
C SER A 35 6.92 7.09 4.01
N GLU A 36 7.04 5.77 3.86
CA GLU A 36 7.53 5.15 2.63
C GLU A 36 6.46 5.16 1.54
N LEU A 37 5.20 4.89 1.91
CA LEU A 37 4.07 4.95 0.99
C LEU A 37 3.87 6.36 0.40
N CYS A 38 4.18 7.40 1.17
CA CYS A 38 4.03 8.79 0.76
C CYS A 38 5.34 9.44 0.29
N LYS A 39 6.40 8.65 0.08
CA LYS A 39 7.71 9.18 -0.31
C LYS A 39 7.63 10.00 -1.61
N GLY A 40 8.10 11.24 -1.55
CA GLY A 40 8.06 12.18 -2.69
C GLY A 40 6.71 12.88 -2.89
N CYS A 41 5.74 12.67 -2.00
CA CYS A 41 4.51 13.45 -1.93
C CYS A 41 4.57 14.48 -0.79
N PRO A 42 3.72 15.51 -0.82
CA PRO A 42 3.54 16.43 0.30
C PRO A 42 3.20 15.72 1.62
N GLU A 43 3.65 16.26 2.75
CA GLU A 43 3.51 15.63 4.07
C GLU A 43 2.06 15.49 4.53
N GLU A 44 1.17 16.35 4.02
CA GLU A 44 -0.26 16.36 4.30
C GLU A 44 -0.92 15.02 3.96
N PHE A 45 -0.40 14.31 2.95
CA PHE A 45 -0.90 12.97 2.63
C PHE A 45 -0.49 11.92 3.66
N GLY A 46 0.70 12.05 4.25
CA GLY A 46 1.14 11.21 5.36
C GLY A 46 0.33 11.50 6.62
N ILE A 47 0.05 12.77 6.90
CA ILE A 47 -0.81 13.21 8.02
C ILE A 47 -2.24 12.68 7.85
N TYR A 48 -2.80 12.72 6.65
CA TYR A 48 -4.16 12.22 6.37
C TYR A 48 -4.29 10.70 6.50
N LEU A 49 -3.21 9.94 6.25
CA LEU A 49 -3.22 8.48 6.26
C LEU A 49 -2.79 7.84 7.60
N ASN A 50 -2.18 8.63 8.49
CA ASN A 50 -1.85 8.24 9.88
C ASN A 50 -3.09 8.25 10.76
#